data_AF-A0AA36CEC5-F1
#
_entry.id   AF-A0AA36CEC5-F1
#
_cell.length_a   1.000
_cell.length_b   1.000
_cell.length_c   1.000
_cell.angle_alpha   90.00
_cell.angle_beta   90.00
_cell.angle_gamma   90.00
#
_symmetry.space_group_name_H-M   'P 1'
#
loop_
_entity.id
_entity.type
_entity.pdbx_description
1 polymer ?
#
loop_
_entity_poly.entity_id
_entity_poly.type
_entity_poly.pdbx_seq_one_letter_code
_entity_poly.pdbx_strand_id
1 'polypeptide(L)' 'MLLRVLHGLVILLIPSVASFMFDNEIVGEPKVDCEDTMLALTFKTRKPFSGRVYVQGLSDDERCAQGFAKNTNQSR' A
#
# COMPACT_ATOMS: atom_id res chain seq x y z
N MET A 1 2.67 -19.70 43.29
CA MET A 1 2.73 -20.62 42.12
C MET A 1 1.66 -20.28 41.08
N LEU A 2 0.38 -20.21 41.47
CA LEU A 2 -0.76 -19.83 40.60
C LEU A 2 -0.59 -18.49 39.88
N LEU A 3 -0.06 -17.46 40.56
CA LEU A 3 0.15 -16.15 39.96
C LEU A 3 1.16 -16.18 38.80
N ARG A 4 2.20 -17.03 38.88
CA ARG A 4 3.19 -17.19 37.80
C ARG A 4 2.59 -17.92 36.58
N VAL A 5 1.72 -18.88 36.83
CA VAL A 5 0.97 -19.58 35.77
C VAL A 5 0.00 -18.62 35.08
N LEU A 6 -0.67 -17.76 35.85
CA LEU A 6 -1.58 -16.75 35.30
C LEU A 6 -0.84 -15.73 34.41
N HIS A 7 0.32 -15.24 34.84
CA HIS A 7 1.14 -14.34 34.01
C HIS A 7 1.63 -15.02 32.72
N GLY A 8 2.04 -16.29 32.79
CA GLY A 8 2.44 -17.07 31.61
C GLY A 8 1.29 -17.30 30.63
N LEU A 9 0.09 -17.59 31.14
CA LEU A 9 -1.11 -17.78 30.32
C LEU A 9 -1.55 -16.50 29.61
N VAL A 10 -1.45 -15.35 30.29
CA VAL A 10 -1.78 -14.03 29.72
C VAL A 10 -0.83 -13.66 28.58
N ILE A 11 0.48 -13.94 28.73
CA ILE A 11 1.47 -13.64 27.68
C ILE A 11 1.24 -14.50 26.42
N LEU A 12 0.78 -15.74 26.57
CA LEU A 12 0.50 -16.65 25.45
C LEU A 12 -0.74 -16.25 24.63
N LEU A 13 -1.67 -15.51 25.23
CA LEU A 13 -2.90 -15.06 24.57
C LEU A 13 -2.73 -13.74 23.80
N ILE A 14 -1.55 -13.11 23.85
CA ILE A 14 -1.27 -11.91 23.06
C ILE A 14 -1.07 -12.35 21.61
N PRO A 15 -1.95 -11.99 20.67
CA PRO A 15 -1.70 -12.27 19.26
C PRO A 15 -0.40 -11.56 18.87
N SER A 16 0.53 -12.31 18.29
CA SER A 16 1.68 -11.70 17.64
C SER A 16 1.14 -10.72 16.60
N VAL A 17 1.40 -9.43 16.80
CA VAL A 17 1.21 -8.43 15.75
C VAL A 17 2.18 -8.77 14.64
N ALA A 18 1.78 -9.71 13.79
CA ALA A 18 2.44 -9.96 12.53
C ALA A 18 2.26 -8.67 11.75
N SER A 19 3.28 -7.83 11.80
CA SER A 19 3.33 -6.59 11.04
C SER A 19 2.92 -6.92 9.61
N PHE A 20 1.80 -6.37 9.15
CA PHE A 20 1.47 -6.37 7.73
C PHE A 20 2.54 -5.52 7.05
N MET A 21 3.69 -6.13 6.74
CA MET A 21 4.72 -5.48 5.97
C MET A 21 4.17 -5.36 4.56
N PHE A 22 3.87 -4.14 4.15
CA PHE A 22 3.77 -3.77 2.74
C PHE A 22 5.15 -4.01 2.13
N ASP A 23 5.45 -5.26 1.74
CA ASP A 23 6.71 -5.67 1.13
C ASP A 23 6.75 -5.31 -0.37
N ASN A 24 6.21 -4.14 -0.69
CA ASN A 24 6.23 -3.56 -2.02
C ASN A 24 6.32 -2.04 -1.92
N GLU A 25 7.51 -1.57 -1.58
CA GLU A 25 7.82 -0.15 -1.50
C GLU A 25 7.95 0.50 -2.90
N ILE A 26 7.88 1.83 -2.91
CA ILE A 26 8.31 2.65 -4.03
C ILE A 26 9.83 2.72 -4.00
N VAL A 27 10.45 2.50 -5.16
CA VAL A 27 11.91 2.53 -5.34
C VAL A 27 12.30 3.87 -5.93
N GLY A 28 13.02 4.68 -5.14
CA GLY A 28 13.50 6.00 -5.56
C GLY A 28 12.38 7.03 -5.69
N GLU A 29 12.68 8.11 -6.41
CA GLU A 29 11.72 9.19 -6.67
C GLU A 29 10.87 8.88 -7.91
N PRO A 30 9.59 9.31 -7.93
CA PRO A 30 8.75 9.15 -9.11
C PRO A 30 9.26 10.02 -10.26
N LYS A 31 9.12 9.51 -11.48
CA LYS A 31 9.31 10.33 -12.67
C LYS A 31 8.13 11.28 -12.81
N VAL A 32 8.41 12.57 -12.98
CA VAL A 32 7.42 13.62 -13.21
C VAL A 32 7.51 14.06 -14.67
N ASP A 33 6.41 13.93 -15.41
CA ASP A 33 6.26 14.46 -16.75
C ASP A 33 5.18 15.57 -16.70
N CYS A 34 5.59 16.81 -16.91
CA CYS A 34 4.68 17.96 -16.93
C CYS A 34 4.23 18.26 -18.36
N GLU A 35 2.92 18.27 -18.58
CA GLU A 35 2.26 18.74 -19.80
C GLU A 35 1.56 20.09 -19.51
N ASP A 36 1.05 20.76 -20.54
CA ASP A 36 0.50 22.12 -20.43
C ASP A 36 -0.62 22.27 -19.38
N THR A 37 -1.44 21.23 -19.18
CA THR A 37 -2.60 21.26 -18.27
C THR A 37 -2.63 20.09 -17.29
N MET A 38 -1.66 19.17 -17.36
CA MET A 38 -1.64 17.95 -16.56
C MET A 38 -0.22 17.56 -16.19
N LEU A 39 -0.08 16.81 -15.09
CA LEU A 39 1.17 16.19 -14.69
C LEU A 39 0.97 14.69 -14.59
N ALA A 40 1.90 13.93 -15.16
CA ALA A 40 1.94 12.48 -15.07
C ALA A 40 3.05 12.06 -14.10
N LEU A 41 2.68 11.23 -13.12
CA LEU A 41 3.63 10.64 -12.17
C LEU A 41 3.78 9.16 -12.47
N THR A 42 5.02 8.71 -12.66
CA THR A 42 5.33 7.28 -12.83
C THR A 42 6.13 6.76 -11.64
N PHE A 43 5.53 5.84 -10.89
CA PHE A 43 6.15 5.18 -9.74
C PHE A 43 6.77 3.85 -10.15
N LYS A 44 7.96 3.55 -9.62
CA LYS A 44 8.55 2.22 -9.67
C LYS A 44 8.35 1.55 -8.34
N THR A 45 7.81 0.34 -8.34
CA THR A 45 7.64 -0.46 -7.13
C THR A 45 8.61 -1.64 -7.15
N ARG A 46 9.03 -2.10 -5.96
CA ARG A 46 10.00 -3.21 -5.81
C ARG A 46 9.48 -4.53 -6.40
N LYS A 47 8.17 -4.74 -6.30
CA LYS A 47 7.42 -5.89 -6.82
C LYS A 47 6.23 -5.40 -7.66
N PRO A 48 5.59 -6.26 -8.47
CA PRO A 48 4.42 -5.85 -9.24
C PRO A 48 3.29 -5.29 -8.39
N PHE A 49 2.70 -4.17 -8.83
CA PHE A 49 1.59 -3.54 -8.13
C PHE A 49 0.25 -4.11 -8.63
N SER A 50 -0.63 -4.42 -7.69
CA SER A 50 -2.03 -4.74 -7.93
C SER A 50 -2.86 -4.05 -6.85
N GLY A 51 -3.75 -3.16 -7.24
CA GLY A 51 -4.48 -2.33 -6.29
C GLY A 51 -5.17 -1.14 -6.94
N ARG A 52 -5.55 -0.16 -6.13
CA ARG A 52 -6.21 1.07 -6.58
C ARG A 52 -5.37 2.27 -6.17
N VAL A 53 -5.07 3.14 -7.13
CA VAL A 53 -4.44 4.45 -6.88
C VAL A 53 -5.55 5.49 -6.92
N TYR A 54 -5.54 6.44 -5.99
CA TYR A 54 -6.52 7.51 -5.94
C TYR A 54 -5.98 8.75 -5.22
N VAL A 55 -6.58 9.91 -5.50
CA VAL A 55 -6.31 11.13 -4.74
C VAL A 55 -7.00 11.05 -3.39
N GLN A 56 -6.28 11.32 -2.30
CA GLN A 56 -6.82 11.25 -0.95
C GLN A 56 -8.08 12.14 -0.81
N GLY A 57 -9.18 11.56 -0.32
CA GLY A 57 -10.48 12.24 -0.20
C GLY A 57 -11.35 12.20 -1.46
N LEU A 58 -10.84 11.69 -2.59
CA LEU A 58 -11.55 11.55 -3.86
C LEU A 58 -11.53 10.09 -4.36
N SER A 59 -11.51 9.12 -3.44
CA SER A 59 -11.48 7.70 -3.81
C SER A 59 -12.66 7.27 -4.65
N ASP A 60 -13.82 7.91 -4.47
CA ASP A 60 -15.07 7.53 -5.12
C ASP A 60 -15.28 8.25 -6.45
N ASP A 61 -14.47 9.28 -6.77
CA ASP A 61 -14.49 9.93 -8.08
C ASP A 61 -13.63 9.11 -9.06
N GLU A 62 -14.26 8.50 -10.06
CA GLU A 62 -13.59 7.69 -11.07
C GLU A 62 -12.57 8.47 -11.90
N ARG A 63 -12.66 9.81 -11.95
CA ARG A 63 -11.65 10.66 -12.62
C ARG A 63 -10.38 10.82 -11.79
N CYS A 64 -10.44 10.54 -10.50
CA CYS A 64 -9.35 10.68 -9.54
C CYS A 64 -8.87 9.34 -9.00
N ALA A 65 -9.38 8.23 -9.51
CA ALA A 65 -9.05 6.89 -9.06
C ALA A 65 -8.85 5.93 -10.24
N GLN A 66 -7.80 5.11 -10.16
CA GLN A 66 -7.46 4.12 -11.19
C GLN A 66 -7.17 2.76 -10.56
N GLY A 67 -7.81 1.72 -11.10
CA GLY A 67 -7.61 0.34 -10.71
C GLY A 67 -6.53 -0.35 -11.56
N PHE A 68 -5.60 -1.03 -10.91
CA PHE A 68 -4.54 -1.81 -11.53
C PHE A 68 -4.77 -3.29 -11.20
N ALA A 69 -5.50 -3.99 -12.07
CA ALA A 69 -5.76 -5.43 -11.93
C ALA A 69 -4.50 -6.29 -12.15
N LYS A 70 -3.59 -5.80 -13.01
CA LYS A 70 -2.25 -6.34 -13.26
C LYS A 70 -1.34 -5.17 -13.61
N ASN A 71 -0.04 -5.37 -13.45
CA ASN A 71 1.03 -4.40 -13.73
C ASN A 71 1.18 -4.00 -15.23
N THR A 72 0.16 -4.29 -16.04
CA THR A 72 0.14 -4.15 -17.50
C THR A 72 -0.93 -3.16 -17.99
N ASN A 73 -1.80 -2.63 -17.12
CA ASN A 73 -2.76 -1.59 -17.52
C ASN A 73 -2.20 -0.20 -17.26
N GLN A 74 -1.16 0.15 -18.03
CA GLN A 74 -0.83 1.52 -18.38
C GLN A 74 -1.37 1.80 -19.78
N SER A 75 -2.69 1.68 -19.99
CA SER A 75 -3.25 2.28 -21.21
C SER A 75 -3.23 3.78 -21.01
N ARG A 76 -2.33 4.41 -21.77
CA ARG A 76 -2.26 5.84 -22.01
C ARG A 76 -3.48 6.29 -22.81
#